data_AF-A0AAV1X5Y6-F1
#
_entry.id   AF-A0AAV1X5Y6-F1
#
_cell.length_a   1.000
_cell.length_b   1.000
_cell.length_c   1.000
_cell.angle_alpha   90.00
_cell.angle_beta   90.00
_cell.angle_gamma   90.00
#
_symmetry.space_group_name_H-M   'P 1'
#
loop_
_entity.id
_entity.type
_entity.pdbx_description
1 polymer ?
#
loop_
_entity_poly.entity_id
_entity_poly.type
_entity_poly.pdbx_seq_one_letter_code
_entity_poly.pdbx_strand_id
1 'polypeptide(L)'
;MALFQTLRFPLTLMLSLIFLSLAFALDMSIIDYDARVTDTHLRNMYEAWLVKHGKAYNGLGEKERRFEIFKDNVRFVHEHNSATNGTYKLGLNKFADLTNEEYRKMFLGTRKRSSEGLLSGTKKSARYAFKNGEELPDSVDWRKKGAVSPVKDQGQCG
;
A
#
# COMPACT_ATOMS: atom_id res chain seq x y z
N MET A 1 43.88 -6.20 42.45
CA MET A 1 43.29 -5.09 41.66
C MET A 1 43.36 -5.32 40.15
N ALA A 2 44.37 -6.03 39.61
CA ALA A 2 44.50 -6.30 38.16
C ALA A 2 43.44 -7.26 37.54
N LEU A 3 42.92 -8.23 38.31
CA LEU A 3 41.93 -9.21 37.81
C LEU A 3 40.55 -8.61 37.47
N PHE A 4 40.16 -7.50 38.10
CA PHE A 4 38.89 -6.82 37.79
C PHE A 4 38.98 -5.98 36.50
N GLN A 5 40.19 -5.60 36.10
CA GLN A 5 40.43 -4.77 34.92
C GLN A 5 40.50 -5.64 33.65
N THR A 6 41.03 -6.86 33.77
CA THR A 6 41.08 -7.85 32.68
C THR A 6 39.72 -8.50 32.38
N LEU A 7 38.79 -8.54 33.33
CA LEU A 7 37.42 -9.07 33.13
C LEU A 7 36.45 -8.01 32.56
N ARG A 8 36.73 -6.72 32.79
CA ARG A 8 35.92 -5.60 32.27
C ARG A 8 36.07 -5.43 30.76
N PHE A 9 37.28 -5.56 30.22
CA PHE A 9 37.57 -5.48 28.79
C PHE A 9 36.78 -6.48 27.91
N PRO A 10 36.76 -7.79 28.22
CA PRO A 10 36.00 -8.76 27.44
C PRO A 10 34.50 -8.57 27.60
N LEU A 11 34.01 -8.15 28.78
CA LEU A 11 32.57 -7.89 28.99
C LEU A 11 32.09 -6.67 28.18
N THR A 12 32.86 -5.59 28.14
CA THR A 12 32.54 -4.41 27.31
C THR A 12 32.60 -4.73 25.82
N LEU A 13 33.56 -5.57 25.40
CA LEU A 13 33.66 -6.04 24.02
C LEU A 13 32.43 -6.88 23.65
N MET A 14 32.04 -7.84 24.50
CA MET A 14 30.86 -8.68 24.28
C MET A 14 29.58 -7.84 24.23
N LEU A 15 29.41 -6.87 25.13
CA LEU A 15 28.27 -5.96 25.12
C LEU A 15 28.24 -5.10 23.85
N SER A 16 29.38 -4.57 23.39
CA SER A 16 29.46 -3.80 22.14
C SER A 16 29.12 -4.64 20.90
N LEU A 17 29.54 -5.92 20.87
CA LEU A 17 29.23 -6.85 19.79
C LEU A 17 27.74 -7.19 19.75
N ILE A 18 27.11 -7.35 20.92
CA ILE A 18 25.66 -7.54 21.03
C ILE A 18 24.93 -6.29 20.52
N PHE A 19 25.28 -5.09 20.98
CA PHE A 19 24.66 -3.85 20.50
C PHE A 19 24.84 -3.63 18.99
N LEU A 20 26.02 -3.96 18.45
CA LEU A 20 26.28 -3.89 17.01
C LEU A 20 25.40 -4.89 16.24
N SER A 21 25.23 -6.12 16.74
CA SER A 21 24.33 -7.11 16.13
C SER A 21 22.86 -6.68 16.14
N LEU A 22 22.39 -6.02 17.21
CA LEU A 22 21.03 -5.48 17.29
C LEU A 22 20.83 -4.28 16.36
N ALA A 23 21.86 -3.45 16.17
CA ALA A 23 21.81 -2.33 15.22
C ALA A 23 21.69 -2.82 13.77
N PHE A 24 22.41 -3.88 13.39
CA PHE A 24 22.25 -4.53 12.07
C PHE A 24 20.91 -5.26 11.91
N ALA A 25 20.29 -5.73 13.00
CA ALA A 25 18.98 -6.38 12.95
C ALA A 25 17.81 -5.40 12.69
N LEU A 26 17.98 -4.12 13.06
CA LEU A 26 16.96 -3.10 12.86
C LEU A 26 16.93 -2.51 11.44
N ASP A 27 17.93 -2.80 10.60
CA ASP A 27 18.01 -2.34 9.20
C ASP A 27 17.51 -3.38 8.17
N MET A 28 16.75 -4.38 8.63
CA MET A 28 16.12 -5.42 7.78
C MET A 28 14.87 -4.94 7.03
N SER A 29 14.87 -3.71 6.48
CA SER A 29 13.77 -3.23 5.65
C SER A 29 14.17 -2.62 4.31
N ILE A 30 15.28 -3.09 3.74
CA ILE A 30 15.54 -2.98 2.31
C ILE A 30 15.39 -4.39 1.73
N ILE A 31 14.19 -4.68 1.23
CA ILE A 31 13.89 -5.93 0.51
C ILE A 31 14.60 -5.84 -0.83
N ASP A 32 15.84 -6.34 -0.87
CA ASP A 32 16.52 -6.73 -2.10
C ASP A 32 15.83 -8.00 -2.62
N TYR A 33 15.21 -7.90 -3.78
CA TYR A 33 14.46 -8.98 -4.41
C TYR A 33 15.43 -9.82 -5.21
N ASP A 34 16.31 -10.51 -4.50
CA ASP A 34 16.93 -11.70 -5.06
C ASP A 34 15.81 -12.71 -5.34
N ALA A 35 15.91 -13.43 -6.45
CA ALA A 35 14.91 -14.35 -6.99
C ALA A 35 14.69 -15.61 -6.11
N ARG A 36 14.97 -15.52 -4.81
CA ARG A 36 14.89 -16.54 -3.77
C ARG A 36 13.95 -16.15 -2.64
N VAL A 37 12.90 -15.37 -2.91
CA VAL A 37 11.81 -15.30 -1.94
C VAL A 37 11.19 -16.70 -1.87
N THR A 38 11.58 -17.44 -0.84
CA THR A 38 11.10 -18.81 -0.63
C THR A 38 9.58 -18.77 -0.49
N ASP A 39 8.89 -19.80 -1.01
CA ASP A 39 7.44 -19.91 -0.90
C ASP A 39 6.98 -19.79 0.58
N THR A 40 7.79 -20.32 1.51
CA THR A 40 7.61 -20.15 2.96
C THR A 40 7.59 -18.69 3.41
N HIS A 41 8.48 -17.85 2.90
CA HIS A 41 8.50 -16.43 3.23
C HIS A 41 7.25 -15.71 2.71
N LEU A 42 6.87 -15.97 1.44
CA LEU A 42 5.64 -15.41 0.87
C LEU A 42 4.42 -15.86 1.65
N ARG A 43 4.39 -17.12 2.08
CA ARG A 43 3.32 -17.68 2.91
C ARG A 43 3.22 -16.94 4.24
N ASN A 44 4.33 -16.74 4.94
CA ASN A 44 4.33 -16.00 6.21
C ASN A 44 3.85 -14.56 6.04
N MET A 45 4.30 -13.89 4.96
CA MET A 45 3.85 -12.54 4.63
C MET A 45 2.36 -12.50 4.32
N TYR A 46 1.84 -13.51 3.61
CA TYR A 46 0.42 -13.64 3.31
C TYR A 46 -0.41 -13.86 4.57
N GLU A 47 0.00 -14.76 5.48
CA GLU A 47 -0.72 -14.96 6.75
C GLU A 47 -0.74 -13.68 7.61
N ALA A 48 0.38 -12.95 7.69
CA ALA A 48 0.43 -11.66 8.37
C ALA A 48 -0.49 -10.61 7.70
N TRP A 49 -0.54 -10.60 6.37
CA TRP A 49 -1.44 -9.75 5.59
C TRP A 49 -2.92 -10.10 5.83
N LEU A 50 -3.27 -11.39 5.92
CA LEU A 50 -4.63 -11.83 6.23
C LEU A 50 -5.10 -11.30 7.58
N VAL A 51 -4.26 -11.41 8.61
CA VAL A 51 -4.55 -10.88 9.96
C VAL A 51 -4.71 -9.37 9.92
N LYS A 52 -3.77 -8.66 9.28
CA LYS A 52 -3.78 -7.19 9.17
C LYS A 52 -5.06 -6.66 8.49
N HIS A 53 -5.56 -7.37 7.49
CA HIS A 53 -6.73 -6.96 6.71
C HIS A 53 -8.03 -7.67 7.10
N GLY A 54 -8.02 -8.49 8.16
CA GLY A 54 -9.21 -9.19 8.66
C GLY A 54 -9.81 -10.16 7.63
N LYS A 55 -8.97 -10.82 6.83
CA LYS A 55 -9.40 -11.73 5.75
C LYS A 55 -9.45 -13.17 6.25
N ALA A 56 -10.53 -13.88 5.91
CA ALA A 56 -10.70 -15.30 6.16
C ALA A 56 -11.42 -15.95 4.97
N TYR A 57 -10.97 -17.15 4.57
CA TYR A 57 -11.57 -17.91 3.46
C TYR A 57 -11.94 -19.31 3.93
N ASN A 58 -13.20 -19.68 3.73
CA ASN A 58 -13.75 -20.98 4.15
C ASN A 58 -14.00 -21.92 2.96
N GLY A 59 -13.83 -21.44 1.73
CA GLY A 59 -14.00 -22.24 0.52
C GLY A 59 -12.81 -23.18 0.30
N LEU A 60 -13.11 -24.43 -0.10
CA LEU A 60 -12.06 -25.39 -0.49
C LEU A 60 -11.19 -24.79 -1.60
N GLY A 61 -9.88 -24.69 -1.35
CA GLY A 61 -8.91 -24.15 -2.30
C GLY A 61 -8.93 -22.63 -2.49
N GLU A 62 -9.90 -21.89 -1.94
CA GLU A 62 -9.99 -20.42 -2.12
C GLU A 62 -8.79 -19.72 -1.49
N LYS A 63 -8.38 -20.14 -0.27
CA LYS A 63 -7.21 -19.56 0.41
C LYS A 63 -5.94 -19.72 -0.43
N GLU A 64 -5.78 -20.86 -1.11
CA GLU A 64 -4.62 -21.15 -1.96
C GLU A 64 -4.65 -20.37 -3.27
N ARG A 65 -5.82 -20.28 -3.91
CA ARG A 65 -6.02 -19.43 -5.08
C ARG A 65 -5.68 -17.97 -4.78
N ARG A 66 -6.15 -17.47 -3.63
CA ARG A 66 -5.88 -16.09 -3.16
C ARG A 66 -4.40 -15.88 -2.84
N PHE A 67 -3.71 -16.91 -2.37
CA PHE A 67 -2.26 -16.87 -2.15
C PHE A 67 -1.48 -16.72 -3.46
N GLU A 68 -1.83 -17.46 -4.51
CA GLU A 68 -1.17 -17.31 -5.82
C GLU A 68 -1.38 -15.91 -6.41
N ILE A 69 -2.60 -15.36 -6.31
CA ILE A 69 -2.87 -13.97 -6.72
C ILE A 69 -2.04 -12.97 -5.88
N PHE A 70 -1.92 -13.23 -4.58
CA PHE A 70 -1.09 -12.41 -3.71
C PHE A 70 0.39 -12.43 -4.12
N LYS A 71 0.94 -13.59 -4.47
CA LYS A 71 2.32 -13.72 -4.98
C LYS A 71 2.53 -12.90 -6.25
N ASP A 72 1.58 -12.94 -7.17
CA ASP A 72 1.62 -12.14 -8.39
C ASP A 72 1.60 -10.64 -8.10
N ASN A 73 0.74 -10.20 -7.17
CA ASN A 73 0.68 -8.80 -6.76
C ASN A 73 1.93 -8.34 -6.00
N VAL A 74 2.55 -9.21 -5.19
CA VAL A 74 3.84 -8.92 -4.53
C VAL A 74 4.94 -8.66 -5.57
N ARG A 75 5.04 -9.55 -6.57
CA ARG A 75 5.99 -9.40 -7.67
C ARG A 75 5.76 -8.09 -8.43
N PHE A 76 4.50 -7.81 -8.79
CA PHE A 76 4.13 -6.57 -9.48
C PHE A 76 4.50 -5.30 -8.68
N VAL A 77 4.22 -5.29 -7.38
CA VAL A 77 4.59 -4.17 -6.49
C VAL A 77 6.10 -4.00 -6.44
N HIS A 78 6.85 -5.09 -6.32
CA HIS A 78 8.30 -5.05 -6.28
C HIS A 78 8.87 -4.48 -7.59
N GLU A 79 8.51 -5.07 -8.73
CA GLU A 79 8.99 -4.64 -10.05
C GLU A 79 8.70 -3.16 -10.31
N HIS A 80 7.49 -2.69 -9.96
CA HIS A 80 7.13 -1.29 -10.10
C HIS A 80 7.97 -0.37 -9.22
N ASN A 81 8.18 -0.74 -7.96
CA ASN A 81 8.91 0.09 -7.00
C ASN A 81 10.43 0.09 -7.21
N SER A 82 10.96 -0.92 -7.91
CA SER A 82 12.38 -1.00 -8.27
C SER A 82 12.74 -0.18 -9.51
N ALA A 83 11.75 0.33 -10.26
CA ALA A 83 11.99 1.21 -11.39
C ALA A 83 12.46 2.62 -10.93
N THR A 84 13.61 3.07 -11.44
CA THR A 84 14.25 4.33 -11.03
C THR A 84 13.43 5.59 -11.34
N ASN A 85 12.50 5.53 -12.30
CA ASN A 85 11.73 6.68 -12.78
C ASN A 85 10.28 6.73 -12.26
N GLY A 86 9.97 6.00 -11.18
CA GLY A 86 8.62 6.00 -10.59
C GLY A 86 8.28 7.34 -9.94
N THR A 87 7.15 7.95 -10.32
CA THR A 87 6.59 9.13 -9.65
C THR A 87 5.71 8.78 -8.44
N TYR A 88 5.45 7.49 -8.23
CA TYR A 88 4.69 6.94 -7.11
C TYR A 88 5.21 5.54 -6.75
N LYS A 89 4.76 5.04 -5.60
CA LYS A 89 5.05 3.69 -5.13
C LYS A 89 3.76 2.92 -4.91
N LEU A 90 3.82 1.62 -5.16
CA LEU A 90 2.75 0.68 -4.84
C LEU A 90 2.99 0.02 -3.49
N GLY A 91 1.93 -0.52 -2.89
CA GLY A 91 1.99 -1.27 -1.66
C GLY A 91 0.87 -2.31 -1.58
N LEU A 92 1.10 -3.34 -0.77
CA LEU A 92 0.13 -4.42 -0.53
C LEU A 92 -1.01 -3.91 0.36
N ASN A 93 -2.10 -3.48 -0.27
CA ASN A 93 -3.29 -2.97 0.40
C ASN A 93 -4.36 -4.07 0.55
N LYS A 94 -5.60 -3.71 0.94
CA LYS A 94 -6.71 -4.64 1.17
C LYS A 94 -7.17 -5.46 -0.06
N PHE A 95 -6.65 -5.13 -1.24
CA PHE A 95 -6.97 -5.75 -2.53
C PHE A 95 -5.84 -6.63 -3.07
N ALA A 96 -4.77 -6.87 -2.29
CA ALA A 96 -3.61 -7.64 -2.74
C ALA A 96 -3.91 -9.11 -3.06
N ASP A 97 -5.08 -9.63 -2.67
CA ASP A 97 -5.58 -10.98 -2.97
C ASP A 97 -6.51 -11.04 -4.19
N LEU A 98 -6.71 -9.93 -4.90
CA LEU A 98 -7.61 -9.83 -6.04
C LEU A 98 -6.85 -9.69 -7.34
N THR A 99 -7.39 -10.28 -8.41
CA THR A 99 -6.95 -9.93 -9.76
C THR A 99 -7.48 -8.54 -10.13
N ASN A 100 -6.88 -7.90 -11.13
CA ASN A 100 -7.38 -6.62 -11.61
C ASN A 100 -8.83 -6.73 -12.12
N GLU A 101 -9.19 -7.84 -12.76
CA GLU A 101 -10.55 -8.09 -13.24
C GLU A 101 -11.57 -8.22 -12.10
N GLU A 102 -11.22 -8.98 -11.04
CA GLU A 102 -12.06 -9.10 -9.84
C GLU A 102 -12.25 -7.74 -9.17
N TYR A 103 -11.17 -6.97 -9.01
CA TYR A 103 -11.22 -5.62 -8.45
C TYR A 103 -12.17 -4.72 -9.26
N ARG A 104 -12.02 -4.72 -10.59
CA ARG A 104 -12.85 -3.92 -11.48
C ARG A 104 -14.33 -4.30 -11.38
N LYS A 105 -14.63 -5.60 -11.34
CA LYS A 105 -16.00 -6.11 -11.25
C LYS A 105 -16.68 -5.76 -9.94
N MET A 106 -15.95 -5.75 -8.82
CA MET A 106 -16.51 -5.58 -7.48
C MET A 106 -16.54 -4.12 -7.00
N PHE A 107 -15.58 -3.29 -7.42
CA PHE A 107 -15.38 -1.95 -6.85
C PHE A 107 -15.57 -0.80 -7.85
N LEU A 108 -15.62 -1.06 -9.16
CA LEU A 108 -15.89 -0.04 -10.17
C LEU A 108 -17.36 -0.09 -10.61
N GLY A 109 -18.19 0.77 -10.02
CA GLY A 109 -19.64 0.81 -10.27
C GLY A 109 -20.13 1.98 -11.12
N THR A 110 -19.26 2.92 -11.49
CA THR A 110 -19.71 4.16 -12.13
C THR A 110 -20.36 3.89 -13.48
N ARG A 111 -21.70 3.96 -13.51
CA ARG A 111 -22.47 3.98 -14.75
C ARG A 111 -22.05 5.21 -15.54
N LYS A 112 -21.47 5.02 -16.73
CA LYS A 112 -21.33 6.10 -17.70
C LYS A 112 -22.75 6.58 -18.01
N ARG A 113 -23.11 7.79 -17.54
CA ARG A 113 -24.29 8.47 -18.09
C ARG A 113 -24.03 8.60 -19.58
N SER A 114 -24.94 8.06 -20.38
CA SER A 114 -24.93 8.23 -21.82
C SER A 114 -24.90 9.75 -22.10
N SER A 115 -23.93 10.20 -22.88
CA SER A 115 -23.74 11.61 -23.24
C SER A 115 -24.98 12.23 -23.86
N GLU A 116 -25.88 11.39 -24.36
CA GLU A 116 -27.17 11.69 -24.97
C GLU A 116 -28.11 12.49 -24.03
N GLY A 117 -27.93 12.42 -22.70
CA GLY A 117 -28.77 13.15 -21.74
C GLY A 117 -28.17 14.44 -21.17
N LEU A 118 -26.87 14.72 -21.39
CA LEU A 118 -26.19 15.89 -20.81
C LEU A 118 -26.02 17.06 -21.79
N LEU A 119 -26.21 16.80 -23.09
CA LEU A 119 -25.99 17.79 -24.16
C LEU A 119 -27.26 18.19 -24.93
N SER A 120 -28.41 17.58 -24.63
CA SER A 120 -29.67 17.93 -25.28
C SER A 120 -30.58 18.69 -24.32
N GLY A 121 -30.66 20.01 -24.49
CA GLY A 121 -31.90 20.74 -24.18
C GLY A 121 -31.98 21.69 -22.98
N THR A 122 -30.88 22.20 -22.41
CA THR A 122 -30.99 23.26 -21.39
C THR A 122 -29.95 24.37 -21.58
N LYS A 123 -30.38 25.63 -21.44
CA LYS A 123 -29.51 26.82 -21.46
C LYS A 123 -28.32 26.58 -20.52
N LYS A 124 -27.09 26.70 -21.04
CA LYS A 124 -25.87 26.58 -20.22
C LYS A 124 -25.91 27.66 -19.13
N SER A 125 -25.97 27.25 -17.87
CA SER A 125 -25.92 28.18 -16.74
C SER A 125 -24.51 28.76 -16.63
N ALA A 126 -24.41 30.09 -16.50
CA ALA A 126 -23.14 30.76 -16.21
C ALA A 126 -22.72 30.61 -14.73
N ARG A 127 -23.45 29.84 -13.91
CA ARG A 127 -23.19 29.69 -12.45
C ARG A 127 -21.76 29.26 -12.13
N TYR A 128 -21.15 28.44 -12.96
CA TYR A 128 -19.78 27.92 -12.77
C TYR A 128 -18.80 28.46 -13.82
N ALA A 129 -19.15 29.52 -14.55
CA ALA A 129 -18.24 30.14 -15.49
C ALA A 129 -17.14 30.88 -14.72
N PHE A 130 -15.88 30.64 -15.09
CA PHE A 130 -14.75 31.40 -14.56
C PHE A 130 -14.82 32.85 -15.02
N LYS A 131 -14.26 33.78 -14.25
CA LYS A 131 -14.16 35.19 -14.65
C LYS A 131 -12.72 35.54 -14.99
N ASN A 132 -12.55 36.32 -16.06
CA ASN A 132 -11.24 36.87 -16.39
C ASN A 132 -10.73 37.77 -15.26
N GLY A 133 -9.46 37.60 -14.86
CA GLY A 133 -8.82 38.37 -13.80
C GLY A 133 -8.96 37.79 -12.39
N GLU A 134 -9.54 36.60 -12.23
CA GLU A 134 -9.51 35.90 -10.94
C GLU A 134 -8.10 35.36 -10.65
N GLU A 135 -7.47 35.89 -9.59
CA GLU A 135 -6.24 35.33 -9.03
C GLU A 135 -6.54 34.05 -8.25
N LEU A 136 -5.89 32.96 -8.64
CA LEU A 136 -6.05 31.66 -8.01
C LEU A 136 -4.84 31.34 -7.12
N PRO A 137 -5.05 30.65 -5.99
CA PRO A 137 -3.94 30.19 -5.16
C PRO A 137 -3.14 29.08 -5.85
N ASP A 138 -1.84 29.01 -5.57
CA ASP A 138 -0.95 27.96 -6.10
C ASP A 138 -1.36 26.53 -5.67
N SER A 139 -2.01 26.40 -4.51
CA SER A 139 -2.52 25.11 -4.03
C SER A 139 -3.75 25.27 -3.13
N VAL A 140 -4.64 24.27 -3.16
CA VAL A 140 -5.84 24.22 -2.32
C VAL A 140 -5.95 22.84 -1.67
N ASP A 141 -6.09 22.81 -0.34
CA ASP A 141 -6.41 21.61 0.43
C ASP A 141 -7.65 21.85 1.31
N TRP A 142 -8.79 21.29 0.89
CA TRP A 142 -10.05 21.43 1.60
C TRP A 142 -10.09 20.71 2.95
N ARG A 143 -9.19 19.75 3.19
CA ARG A 143 -9.08 19.08 4.50
C ARG A 143 -8.64 20.07 5.57
N LYS A 144 -7.72 20.97 5.23
CA LYS A 144 -7.25 22.06 6.13
C LYS A 144 -8.35 23.07 6.46
N LYS A 145 -9.41 23.12 5.64
CA LYS A 145 -10.56 24.01 5.81
C LYS A 145 -11.74 23.34 6.53
N GLY A 146 -11.59 22.09 6.99
CA GLY A 146 -12.67 21.35 7.66
C GLY A 146 -13.84 20.98 6.74
N ALA A 147 -13.68 21.09 5.42
CA ALA A 147 -14.74 20.82 4.45
C ALA A 147 -14.81 19.35 3.99
N VAL A 148 -13.90 18.50 4.48
CA VAL A 148 -13.78 17.10 4.07
C VAL A 148 -14.03 16.18 5.27
N SER A 149 -15.03 15.31 5.15
CA SER A 149 -15.32 14.28 6.15
C SER A 149 -14.29 13.14 6.14
N PRO A 150 -14.20 12.29 7.18
CA PRO A 150 -13.35 11.10 7.16
C PRO A 150 -13.63 10.18 5.96
N VAL A 151 -12.58 9.54 5.45
CA VAL A 151 -12.67 8.58 4.34
C VAL A 151 -13.62 7.44 4.70
N LYS A 152 -14.48 7.05 3.75
CA LYS A 152 -15.48 5.97 3.90
C LYS A 152 -15.09 4.76 3.05
N ASP A 153 -15.69 3.61 3.33
CA ASP A 153 -15.57 2.39 2.52
C ASP A 153 -16.90 2.09 1.83
N GLN A 154 -16.90 2.02 0.50
CA GLN A 154 -18.10 1.71 -0.30
C GLN A 154 -18.49 0.22 -0.22
N GLY A 155 -17.61 -0.63 0.32
CA GLY A 155 -17.79 -2.07 0.29
C GLY A 155 -17.74 -2.62 -1.14
N GLN A 156 -18.59 -3.62 -1.44
CA GLN A 156 -18.65 -4.29 -2.74
C GLN A 156 -19.83 -3.79 -3.59
N CYS A 157 -20.33 -2.59 -3.32
CA CYS A 157 -21.45 -1.98 -4.02
C CYS A 157 -20.95 -0.80 -4.87
N GLY A 158 -21.51 -0.68 -6.07
CA GLY A 158 -21.18 0.38 -7.02
C GLY A 158 -22.25 0.51 -8.10
#